data_AF-A0A1A7BFI1-F1
#
_entry.id   AF-A0A1A7BFI1-F1
#
_cell.length_a   1.000
_cell.length_b   1.000
_cell.length_c   1.000
_cell.angle_alpha   90.00
_cell.angle_beta   90.00
_cell.angle_gamma   90.00
#
_symmetry.space_group_name_H-M   'P 1'
#
loop_
_entity.id
_entity.type
_entity.pdbx_description
1 polymer ?
#
loop_
_entity_poly.entity_id
_entity_poly.type
_entity_poly.pdbx_seq_one_letter_code
_entity_poly.pdbx_strand_id
1 'polypeptide(L)'
;MFSAMVIEDIFKALADPTRLRIARLLSAMELAVGELAQVLGQSQPRVSRHVGILCDAGLAERRREGSWVFLRQSEAGGPVVDAIQQLLAVAETAEPGFAALCEADRRKLAAIRDARESAAEAYFARHAGEWDELRALHSPDDEVERRLAEALADHPLGDVLDIGTGTGRMAELFAPHAARIVALDKNLEMLRVARAKLQHLPTAQIELVQGDFSDLPFADASFDTVVLHQVLHFAPDPAPALAEAARVLRTGGRIAIVDFASHDHEELRTRHQHARLGFGDRQMAELLRAAGLSASPPIALAGGALVVKIWLGKRCAAAPSPKSPDLEAAR
;
A
#
# COMPACT_ATOMS: atom_id res chain seq x y z
N MET A 1 6.14 -1.92 44.21
CA MET A 1 5.56 -2.80 43.18
C MET A 1 6.50 -2.77 42.00
N PHE A 2 7.28 -3.83 41.80
CA PHE A 2 8.12 -3.95 40.61
C PHE A 2 7.19 -3.99 39.39
N SER A 3 7.35 -3.05 38.46
CA SER A 3 6.69 -3.11 37.16
C SER A 3 7.07 -4.45 36.53
N ALA A 4 6.08 -5.26 36.13
CA ALA A 4 6.32 -6.53 35.48
C ALA A 4 7.32 -6.35 34.32
N MET A 5 8.32 -7.24 34.23
CA MET A 5 9.29 -7.18 33.15
C MET A 5 8.59 -7.56 31.85
N VAL A 6 8.40 -6.61 30.94
CA VAL A 6 7.78 -6.81 29.61
C VAL A 6 8.35 -8.03 28.86
N ILE A 7 9.65 -8.33 29.07
CA ILE A 7 10.32 -9.46 28.44
C ILE A 7 9.82 -10.84 28.92
N GLU A 8 9.37 -10.97 30.18
CA GLU A 8 8.85 -12.24 30.70
C GLU A 8 7.54 -12.61 30.00
N ASP A 9 6.66 -11.62 29.80
CA ASP A 9 5.39 -11.81 29.12
C ASP A 9 5.59 -12.13 27.63
N ILE A 10 6.61 -11.53 27.00
CA ILE A 10 7.05 -11.89 25.64
C ILE A 10 7.47 -13.36 25.57
N PHE A 11 8.34 -13.84 26.48
CA PHE A 11 8.77 -15.23 26.47
C PHE A 11 7.61 -16.21 26.72
N LYS A 12 6.69 -15.90 27.65
CA LYS A 12 5.46 -16.68 27.86
C LYS A 12 4.57 -16.68 26.60
N ALA A 13 4.47 -15.54 25.93
CA ALA A 13 3.73 -15.42 24.68
C ALA A 13 4.40 -16.19 23.53
N LEU A 14 5.71 -16.29 23.48
CA LEU A 14 6.40 -17.03 22.41
C LEU A 14 6.57 -18.53 22.70
N ALA A 15 6.34 -18.99 23.94
CA ALA A 15 6.38 -20.40 24.32
C ALA A 15 5.18 -21.24 23.79
N ASP A 16 4.82 -21.06 22.51
CA ASP A 16 3.80 -21.85 21.81
C ASP A 16 4.05 -21.84 20.29
N PRO A 17 4.11 -23.02 19.64
CA PRO A 17 4.41 -23.11 18.22
C PRO A 17 3.46 -22.34 17.30
N THR A 18 2.17 -22.21 17.65
CA THR A 18 1.21 -21.44 16.86
C THR A 18 1.51 -19.95 16.93
N ARG A 19 1.91 -19.44 18.10
CA ARG A 19 2.25 -18.03 18.30
C ARG A 19 3.56 -17.65 17.58
N LEU A 20 4.53 -18.57 17.51
CA LEU A 20 5.73 -18.41 16.68
C LEU A 20 5.39 -18.28 15.20
N ARG A 21 4.51 -19.16 14.69
CA ARG A 21 4.03 -19.11 13.30
C ARG A 21 3.26 -17.83 13.00
N ILE A 22 2.38 -17.39 13.91
CA ILE A 22 1.67 -16.10 13.78
C ILE A 22 2.68 -14.95 13.71
N ALA A 23 3.69 -14.91 14.58
CA ALA A 23 4.71 -13.86 14.57
C ALA A 23 5.47 -13.79 13.24
N ARG A 24 5.79 -14.94 12.62
CA ARG A 24 6.41 -15.00 11.27
C ARG A 24 5.47 -14.52 10.17
N LEU A 25 4.19 -14.87 10.25
CA LEU A 25 3.19 -14.44 9.27
C LEU A 25 2.94 -12.93 9.34
N LEU A 26 2.86 -12.36 10.54
CA LEU A 26 2.63 -10.93 10.76
C LEU A 26 3.82 -10.05 10.38
N SER A 27 5.04 -10.61 10.31
CA SER A 27 6.19 -9.88 9.77
C SER A 27 6.20 -9.80 8.24
N ALA A 28 5.41 -10.63 7.56
CA ALA A 28 5.36 -10.63 6.10
C ALA A 28 4.36 -9.59 5.58
N MET A 29 3.23 -9.41 6.26
CA MET A 29 2.20 -8.43 5.93
C MET A 29 1.12 -8.35 7.02
N GLU A 30 0.27 -7.33 6.90
CA GLU A 30 -0.99 -7.27 7.65
C GLU A 30 -1.97 -8.36 7.17
N LEU A 31 -2.64 -9.05 8.11
CA LEU A 31 -3.55 -10.17 7.82
C LEU A 31 -4.86 -10.05 8.60
N ALA A 32 -5.98 -10.40 7.98
CA ALA A 32 -7.23 -10.57 8.72
C ALA A 32 -7.17 -11.81 9.62
N VAL A 33 -7.85 -11.76 10.77
CA VAL A 33 -7.91 -12.90 11.71
C VAL A 33 -8.41 -14.19 11.02
N GLY A 34 -9.36 -14.09 10.09
CA GLY A 34 -9.88 -15.22 9.33
C GLY A 34 -8.85 -15.86 8.40
N GLU A 35 -7.96 -15.05 7.79
CA GLU A 35 -6.89 -15.54 6.93
C GLU A 35 -5.83 -16.27 7.74
N LEU A 36 -5.46 -15.73 8.90
CA LEU A 36 -4.56 -16.43 9.83
C LEU A 36 -5.15 -17.78 10.26
N ALA A 37 -6.45 -17.83 10.54
CA ALA A 37 -7.15 -19.08 10.84
C ALA A 37 -7.06 -20.10 9.67
N GLN A 38 -7.29 -19.63 8.44
CA GLN A 38 -7.19 -20.45 7.23
C GLN A 38 -5.77 -20.97 6.99
N VAL A 39 -4.75 -20.09 7.05
CA VAL A 39 -3.34 -20.45 6.85
C VAL A 39 -2.91 -21.49 7.89
N LEU A 40 -3.20 -21.22 9.17
CA LEU A 40 -2.79 -22.10 10.26
C LEU A 40 -3.59 -23.41 10.31
N GLY A 41 -4.71 -23.51 9.59
CA GLY A 41 -5.62 -24.65 9.63
C GLY A 41 -6.31 -24.80 10.99
N GLN A 42 -6.64 -23.69 11.64
CA GLN A 42 -7.22 -23.64 12.99
C GLN A 42 -8.53 -22.86 12.99
N SER A 43 -9.37 -23.06 14.01
CA SER A 43 -10.60 -22.29 14.13
C SER A 43 -10.32 -20.83 14.48
N GLN A 44 -11.16 -19.92 13.96
CA GLN A 44 -11.03 -18.49 14.22
C GLN A 44 -11.04 -18.12 15.72
N PRO A 45 -11.88 -18.74 16.59
CA PRO A 45 -11.81 -18.48 18.03
C PRO A 45 -10.46 -18.87 18.66
N ARG A 46 -9.85 -19.98 18.21
CA ARG A 46 -8.55 -20.43 18.70
C ARG A 46 -7.43 -19.45 18.29
N VAL A 47 -7.42 -19.03 17.02
CA VAL A 47 -6.46 -18.03 16.54
C VAL A 47 -6.66 -16.69 17.24
N SER A 48 -7.90 -16.25 17.44
CA SER A 48 -8.21 -15.00 18.15
C SER A 48 -7.64 -14.99 19.57
N ARG A 49 -7.69 -16.13 20.29
CA ARG A 49 -7.07 -16.28 21.61
C ARG A 49 -5.55 -16.14 21.54
N HIS A 50 -4.90 -16.80 20.58
CA HIS A 50 -3.44 -16.71 20.42
C HIS A 50 -2.98 -15.30 20.08
N VAL A 51 -3.71 -14.62 19.21
CA VAL A 51 -3.50 -13.22 18.85
C VAL A 51 -3.65 -12.31 20.06
N GLY A 52 -4.64 -12.55 20.93
CA GLY A 52 -4.78 -11.79 22.18
C GLY A 52 -3.53 -11.82 23.05
N ILE A 53 -2.97 -13.01 23.25
CA ILE A 53 -1.73 -13.16 24.01
C ILE A 53 -0.57 -12.39 23.37
N LEU A 54 -0.46 -12.41 22.04
CA LEU A 54 0.56 -11.65 21.31
C LEU A 54 0.36 -10.13 21.42
N CYS A 55 -0.89 -9.66 21.40
CA CYS A 55 -1.21 -8.24 21.60
C CYS A 55 -0.91 -7.79 23.04
N ASP A 56 -1.30 -8.59 24.03
CA ASP A 56 -1.06 -8.28 25.44
C ASP A 56 0.45 -8.24 25.74
N ALA A 57 1.25 -9.04 25.04
CA ALA A 57 2.72 -9.02 25.10
C ALA A 57 3.37 -7.93 24.22
N GLY A 58 2.59 -7.10 23.51
CA GLY A 58 3.10 -6.02 22.67
C GLY A 58 3.81 -6.47 21.38
N LEU A 59 3.59 -7.71 20.93
CA LEU A 59 4.19 -8.29 19.72
C LEU A 59 3.33 -8.11 18.46
N ALA A 60 2.03 -7.91 18.64
CA ALA A 60 1.08 -7.72 17.55
C ALA A 60 0.09 -6.60 17.89
N GLU A 61 -0.41 -5.93 16.88
CA GLU A 61 -1.44 -4.89 17.02
C GLU A 61 -2.70 -5.25 16.24
N ARG A 62 -3.84 -4.81 16.76
CA ARG A 62 -5.14 -4.96 16.09
C ARG A 62 -5.54 -3.62 15.48
N ARG A 63 -5.92 -3.67 14.21
CA ARG A 63 -6.55 -2.54 13.52
C ARG A 63 -7.93 -2.98 13.08
N ARG A 64 -8.96 -2.23 13.50
CA ARG A 64 -10.32 -2.46 13.01
C ARG A 64 -10.54 -1.58 11.79
N GLU A 65 -11.06 -2.17 10.72
CA GLU A 65 -11.46 -1.48 9.50
C GLU A 65 -12.81 -2.07 9.07
N GLY A 66 -13.88 -1.29 9.22
CA GLY A 66 -15.25 -1.79 9.14
C GLY A 66 -15.55 -2.91 10.14
N SER A 67 -16.08 -4.01 9.61
CA SER A 67 -16.39 -5.25 10.30
C SER A 67 -15.18 -6.19 10.47
N TRP A 68 -14.05 -5.89 9.82
CA TRP A 68 -12.86 -6.73 9.83
C TRP A 68 -11.86 -6.29 10.91
N VAL A 69 -11.16 -7.27 11.48
CA VAL A 69 -10.01 -7.05 12.37
C VAL A 69 -8.78 -7.54 11.66
N PHE A 70 -7.90 -6.58 11.35
CA PHE A 70 -6.60 -6.81 10.78
C PHE A 70 -5.54 -6.86 11.88
N LEU A 71 -4.54 -7.67 11.64
CA LEU A 71 -3.44 -7.95 12.55
C LEU A 71 -2.15 -7.60 11.85
N ARG A 72 -1.30 -6.87 12.55
CA ARG A 72 0.03 -6.49 12.08
C ARG A 72 1.04 -6.73 13.18
N GLN A 73 2.31 -6.80 12.80
CA GLN A 73 3.41 -6.73 13.75
C GLN A 73 3.38 -5.39 14.50
N SER A 74 3.68 -5.42 15.79
CA SER A 74 3.73 -4.22 16.63
C SER A 74 4.89 -3.31 16.23
N GLU A 75 4.60 -2.04 15.98
CA GLU A 75 5.62 -1.02 15.74
C GLU A 75 6.13 -0.44 17.07
N ALA A 76 5.27 -0.41 18.09
CA ALA A 76 5.62 0.08 19.42
C ALA A 76 6.70 -0.78 20.11
N GLY A 77 6.81 -2.05 19.73
CA GLY A 77 7.82 -2.97 20.26
C GLY A 77 9.25 -2.70 19.75
N GLY A 78 9.39 -1.93 18.66
CA GLY A 78 10.67 -1.44 18.13
C GLY A 78 11.78 -2.52 18.08
N PRO A 79 12.98 -2.25 18.63
CA PRO A 79 14.13 -3.15 18.53
C PRO A 79 13.91 -4.56 19.11
N VAL A 80 13.01 -4.72 20.08
CA VAL A 80 12.74 -6.02 20.70
C VAL A 80 12.01 -6.93 19.72
N VAL A 81 11.01 -6.37 19.04
CA VAL A 81 10.23 -7.09 18.02
C VAL A 81 11.13 -7.46 16.83
N ASP A 82 12.05 -6.59 16.43
CA ASP A 82 13.06 -6.89 15.39
C ASP A 82 14.00 -8.03 15.81
N ALA A 83 14.52 -7.99 17.05
CA ALA A 83 15.37 -9.04 17.58
C ALA A 83 14.66 -10.40 17.63
N ILE A 84 13.36 -10.41 17.96
CA ILE A 84 12.53 -11.63 17.91
C ILE A 84 12.41 -12.15 16.49
N GLN A 85 12.16 -11.30 15.49
CA GLN A 85 12.10 -11.75 14.10
C GLN A 85 13.45 -12.32 13.62
N GLN A 86 14.56 -11.68 14.00
CA GLN A 86 15.89 -12.21 13.71
C GLN A 86 16.10 -13.58 14.34
N LEU A 87 15.71 -13.76 15.61
CA LEU A 87 15.79 -15.05 16.29
C LEU A 87 14.94 -16.12 15.59
N LEU A 88 13.71 -15.79 15.18
CA LEU A 88 12.84 -16.73 14.49
C LEU A 88 13.36 -17.06 13.08
N ALA A 89 14.00 -16.13 12.39
CA ALA A 89 14.66 -16.39 11.10
C ALA A 89 15.86 -17.34 11.26
N VAL A 90 16.63 -17.18 12.34
CA VAL A 90 17.69 -18.14 12.70
C VAL A 90 17.09 -19.52 13.00
N ALA A 91 15.99 -19.59 13.76
CA ALA A 91 15.29 -20.85 14.04
C ALA A 91 14.74 -21.51 12.75
N GLU A 92 14.18 -20.74 11.82
CA GLU A 92 13.70 -21.23 10.52
C GLU A 92 14.85 -21.83 9.68
N THR A 93 16.09 -21.37 9.88
CA THR A 93 17.28 -21.92 9.22
C THR A 93 17.84 -23.14 9.95
N ALA A 94 17.82 -23.14 11.28
CA ALA A 94 18.46 -24.15 12.11
C ALA A 94 17.56 -25.38 12.40
N GLU A 95 16.24 -25.22 12.35
CA GLU A 95 15.27 -26.25 12.76
C GLU A 95 14.39 -26.71 11.58
N PRO A 96 14.66 -27.88 10.97
CA PRO A 96 13.93 -28.35 9.78
C PRO A 96 12.41 -28.46 9.99
N GLY A 97 11.97 -28.83 11.19
CA GLY A 97 10.55 -28.94 11.51
C GLY A 97 9.84 -27.58 11.51
N PHE A 98 10.48 -26.54 12.07
CA PHE A 98 9.94 -25.19 12.06
C PHE A 98 9.99 -24.57 10.66
N ALA A 99 11.07 -24.82 9.91
CA ALA A 99 11.23 -24.43 8.51
C ALA A 99 10.07 -24.93 7.65
N ALA A 100 9.76 -26.23 7.73
CA ALA A 100 8.68 -26.85 6.96
C ALA A 100 7.30 -26.25 7.28
N LEU A 101 7.04 -25.90 8.54
CA LEU A 101 5.80 -25.22 8.95
C LEU A 101 5.72 -23.81 8.37
N CYS A 102 6.78 -23.01 8.49
CA CYS A 102 6.82 -21.65 7.96
C CYS A 102 6.68 -21.63 6.44
N GLU A 103 7.31 -22.56 5.75
CA GLU A 103 7.19 -22.68 4.29
C GLU A 103 5.78 -23.08 3.87
N ALA A 104 5.15 -24.04 4.55
CA ALA A 104 3.77 -24.43 4.27
C ALA A 104 2.80 -23.26 4.52
N ASP A 105 3.02 -22.46 5.56
CA ASP A 105 2.23 -21.28 5.86
C ASP A 105 2.40 -20.20 4.79
N ARG A 106 3.65 -19.93 4.36
CA ARG A 106 3.94 -19.01 3.25
C ARG A 106 3.27 -19.44 1.95
N ARG A 107 3.28 -20.75 1.62
CA ARG A 107 2.60 -21.29 0.43
C ARG A 107 1.08 -21.08 0.48
N LYS A 108 0.44 -21.31 1.62
CA LYS A 108 -1.00 -21.05 1.79
C LYS A 108 -1.32 -19.57 1.72
N LEU A 109 -0.49 -18.73 2.32
CA LEU A 109 -0.67 -17.28 2.26
C LEU A 109 -0.55 -16.78 0.81
N ALA A 110 0.44 -17.25 0.06
CA ALA A 110 0.59 -16.94 -1.36
C ALA A 110 -0.67 -17.31 -2.15
N ALA A 111 -1.20 -18.53 -1.96
CA ALA A 111 -2.43 -18.96 -2.64
C ALA A 111 -3.66 -18.08 -2.32
N ILE A 112 -3.78 -17.58 -1.08
CA ILE A 112 -4.86 -16.64 -0.70
C ILE A 112 -4.69 -15.30 -1.44
N ARG A 113 -3.45 -14.81 -1.56
CA ARG A 113 -3.14 -13.55 -2.27
C ARG A 113 -3.42 -13.70 -3.76
N ASP A 114 -2.93 -14.76 -4.39
CA ASP A 114 -3.13 -15.03 -5.82
C ASP A 114 -4.63 -15.14 -6.16
N ALA A 115 -5.41 -15.77 -5.28
CA ALA A 115 -6.86 -15.87 -5.46
C ALA A 115 -7.57 -14.51 -5.39
N ARG A 116 -7.16 -13.62 -4.46
CA ARG A 116 -7.71 -12.25 -4.37
C ARG A 116 -7.34 -11.42 -5.57
N GLU A 117 -6.08 -11.48 -5.97
CA GLU A 117 -5.56 -10.77 -7.14
C GLU A 117 -6.31 -11.19 -8.41
N SER A 118 -6.46 -12.49 -8.64
CA SER A 118 -7.22 -13.04 -9.76
C SER A 118 -8.69 -12.57 -9.75
N ALA A 119 -9.32 -12.50 -8.57
CA ALA A 119 -10.69 -12.03 -8.43
C ALA A 119 -10.82 -10.53 -8.74
N ALA A 120 -9.87 -9.71 -8.29
CA ALA A 120 -9.82 -8.28 -8.59
C ALA A 120 -9.58 -8.05 -10.09
N GLU A 121 -8.64 -8.75 -10.71
CA GLU A 121 -8.38 -8.65 -12.15
C GLU A 121 -9.61 -9.03 -12.99
N ALA A 122 -10.30 -10.11 -12.64
CA ALA A 122 -11.54 -10.52 -13.30
C ALA A 122 -12.66 -9.48 -13.13
N TYR A 123 -12.75 -8.86 -11.95
CA TYR A 123 -13.68 -7.77 -11.70
C TYR A 123 -13.39 -6.56 -12.60
N PHE A 124 -12.13 -6.08 -12.64
CA PHE A 124 -11.76 -4.96 -13.51
C PHE A 124 -12.00 -5.27 -14.99
N ALA A 125 -11.59 -6.44 -15.46
CA ALA A 125 -11.79 -6.84 -16.85
C ALA A 125 -13.28 -6.84 -17.24
N ARG A 126 -14.16 -7.29 -16.33
CA ARG A 126 -15.60 -7.32 -16.56
C ARG A 126 -16.24 -5.94 -16.61
N HIS A 127 -15.76 -4.99 -15.81
CA HIS A 127 -16.36 -3.67 -15.66
C HIS A 127 -15.59 -2.55 -16.40
N ALA A 128 -14.52 -2.87 -17.13
CA ALA A 128 -13.65 -1.88 -17.78
C ALA A 128 -14.41 -0.90 -18.68
N GLY A 129 -15.43 -1.37 -19.40
CA GLY A 129 -16.24 -0.53 -20.29
C GLY A 129 -17.20 0.44 -19.57
N GLU A 130 -17.55 0.17 -18.32
CA GLU A 130 -18.47 0.98 -17.49
C GLU A 130 -17.78 1.58 -16.26
N TRP A 131 -16.45 1.49 -16.20
CA TRP A 131 -15.66 1.88 -15.03
C TRP A 131 -15.85 3.34 -14.64
N ASP A 132 -15.84 4.24 -15.63
CA ASP A 132 -16.02 5.68 -15.39
C ASP A 132 -17.42 5.97 -14.81
N GLU A 133 -18.45 5.25 -15.22
CA GLU A 133 -19.81 5.40 -14.69
C GLU A 133 -19.91 4.87 -13.26
N LEU A 134 -19.34 3.67 -13.00
CA LEU A 134 -19.30 3.08 -11.65
C LEU A 134 -18.54 3.96 -10.66
N ARG A 135 -17.48 4.61 -11.12
CA ARG A 135 -16.70 5.56 -10.34
C ARG A 135 -17.50 6.80 -9.97
N ALA A 136 -18.18 7.39 -10.95
CA ALA A 136 -19.00 8.60 -10.77
C ALA A 136 -20.17 8.39 -9.79
N LEU A 137 -20.63 7.15 -9.57
CA LEU A 137 -21.67 6.85 -8.55
C LEU A 137 -21.22 7.16 -7.11
N HIS A 138 -19.90 7.15 -6.84
CA HIS A 138 -19.38 7.25 -5.48
C HIS A 138 -18.85 8.66 -5.14
N SER A 139 -18.50 9.48 -6.14
CA SER A 139 -17.93 10.82 -5.96
C SER A 139 -18.23 11.74 -7.15
N PRO A 140 -18.41 13.06 -6.93
CA PRO A 140 -18.50 14.03 -8.03
C PRO A 140 -17.13 14.21 -8.70
N ASP A 141 -16.92 13.49 -9.80
CA ASP A 141 -15.64 13.46 -10.54
C ASP A 141 -15.13 14.85 -10.93
N ASP A 142 -15.99 15.73 -11.44
CA ASP A 142 -15.59 17.07 -11.90
C ASP A 142 -14.92 17.91 -10.80
N GLU A 143 -15.45 17.83 -9.58
CA GLU A 143 -14.91 18.56 -8.44
C GLU A 143 -13.59 17.96 -7.97
N VAL A 144 -13.45 16.63 -7.99
CA VAL A 144 -12.18 15.95 -7.68
C VAL A 144 -11.10 16.32 -8.69
N GLU A 145 -11.42 16.26 -9.98
CA GLU A 145 -10.50 16.60 -11.08
C GLU A 145 -10.05 18.05 -11.01
N ARG A 146 -10.99 18.98 -10.79
CA ARG A 146 -10.68 20.41 -10.63
C ARG A 146 -9.73 20.66 -9.46
N ARG A 147 -10.02 20.08 -8.29
CA ARG A 147 -9.22 20.28 -7.08
C ARG A 147 -7.84 19.62 -7.18
N LEU A 148 -7.74 18.50 -7.89
CA LEU A 148 -6.46 17.86 -8.17
C LEU A 148 -5.61 18.71 -9.12
N ALA A 149 -6.19 19.25 -10.19
CA ALA A 149 -5.49 20.14 -11.11
C ALA A 149 -5.00 21.40 -10.39
N GLU A 150 -5.84 22.04 -9.56
CA GLU A 150 -5.46 23.18 -8.74
C GLU A 150 -4.31 22.86 -7.77
N ALA A 151 -4.36 21.68 -7.15
CA ALA A 151 -3.33 21.22 -6.21
C ALA A 151 -1.96 20.98 -6.86
N LEU A 152 -1.92 20.72 -8.17
CA LEU A 152 -0.70 20.48 -8.94
C LEU A 152 -0.28 21.69 -9.80
N ALA A 153 -1.05 22.77 -9.81
CA ALA A 153 -0.84 23.92 -10.68
C ALA A 153 0.34 24.83 -10.27
N ASP A 154 0.88 24.68 -9.06
CA ASP A 154 1.95 25.52 -8.52
C ASP A 154 3.31 25.34 -9.23
N HIS A 155 3.49 24.24 -9.96
CA HIS A 155 4.66 23.95 -10.78
C HIS A 155 4.28 23.16 -12.06
N PRO A 156 5.08 23.25 -13.13
CA PRO A 156 4.89 22.42 -14.33
C PRO A 156 4.81 20.94 -14.00
N LEU A 157 3.92 20.21 -14.68
CA LEU A 157 3.73 18.77 -14.45
C LEU A 157 4.92 17.94 -14.94
N GLY A 158 5.60 18.39 -16.01
CA GLY A 158 6.78 17.72 -16.58
C GLY A 158 6.45 16.34 -17.15
N ASP A 159 7.32 15.36 -16.90
CA ASP A 159 7.04 13.95 -17.14
C ASP A 159 6.10 13.41 -16.04
N VAL A 160 4.91 12.97 -16.43
CA VAL A 160 3.89 12.44 -15.52
C VAL A 160 3.84 10.91 -15.60
N LEU A 161 3.76 10.25 -14.45
CA LEU A 161 3.37 8.85 -14.34
C LEU A 161 1.99 8.76 -13.69
N ASP A 162 1.02 8.23 -14.43
CA ASP A 162 -0.33 7.90 -13.95
C ASP A 162 -0.39 6.41 -13.61
N ILE A 163 -0.30 6.08 -12.31
CA ILE A 163 -0.27 4.71 -11.80
C ILE A 163 -1.70 4.25 -11.54
N GLY A 164 -2.07 3.09 -12.09
CA GLY A 164 -3.44 2.62 -12.04
C GLY A 164 -4.34 3.45 -12.94
N THR A 165 -3.87 3.74 -14.17
CA THR A 165 -4.53 4.68 -15.09
C THR A 165 -5.97 4.28 -15.42
N GLY A 166 -6.33 3.00 -15.28
CA GLY A 166 -7.65 2.48 -15.61
C GLY A 166 -8.00 2.78 -17.05
N THR A 167 -9.08 3.53 -17.24
CA THR A 167 -9.58 3.98 -18.55
C THR A 167 -8.81 5.18 -19.13
N GLY A 168 -7.76 5.67 -18.46
CA GLY A 168 -6.93 6.77 -18.94
C GLY A 168 -7.41 8.17 -18.57
N ARG A 169 -8.36 8.32 -17.64
CA ARG A 169 -8.98 9.63 -17.36
C ARG A 169 -8.00 10.69 -16.86
N MET A 170 -7.07 10.34 -15.95
CA MET A 170 -6.07 11.30 -15.46
C MET A 170 -5.07 11.67 -16.55
N ALA A 171 -4.65 10.70 -17.37
CA ALA A 171 -3.83 10.98 -18.54
C ALA A 171 -4.50 11.97 -19.50
N GLU A 172 -5.80 11.81 -19.77
CA GLU A 172 -6.59 12.75 -20.59
C GLU A 172 -6.63 14.16 -19.98
N LEU A 173 -6.93 14.24 -18.68
CA LEU A 173 -7.03 15.52 -17.95
C LEU A 173 -5.71 16.31 -17.98
N PHE A 174 -4.58 15.63 -17.80
CA PHE A 174 -3.26 16.28 -17.68
C PHE A 174 -2.52 16.45 -19.00
N ALA A 175 -2.95 15.80 -20.09
CA ALA A 175 -2.30 15.91 -21.39
C ALA A 175 -2.05 17.35 -21.86
N PRO A 176 -2.95 18.33 -21.67
CA PRO A 176 -2.69 19.71 -22.10
C PRO A 176 -1.55 20.41 -21.35
N HIS A 177 -1.15 19.91 -20.17
CA HIS A 177 -0.21 20.58 -19.26
C HIS A 177 1.06 19.75 -18.97
N ALA A 178 1.10 18.49 -19.40
CA ALA A 178 2.23 17.59 -19.22
C ALA A 178 3.16 17.61 -20.44
N ALA A 179 4.48 17.46 -20.21
CA ALA A 179 5.43 17.28 -21.30
C ALA A 179 5.29 15.88 -21.94
N ARG A 180 5.08 14.87 -21.09
CA ARG A 180 4.87 13.47 -21.45
C ARG A 180 4.07 12.79 -20.34
N ILE A 181 3.25 11.82 -20.69
CA ILE A 181 2.51 11.00 -19.73
C ILE A 181 2.78 9.53 -20.03
N VAL A 182 3.20 8.81 -19.00
CA VAL A 182 3.19 7.35 -18.97
C VAL A 182 1.99 6.93 -18.13
N ALA A 183 1.06 6.21 -18.73
CA ALA A 183 -0.14 5.70 -18.09
C ALA A 183 0.03 4.19 -17.90
N LEU A 184 0.13 3.77 -16.64
CA LEU A 184 0.44 2.41 -16.24
C LEU A 184 -0.78 1.75 -15.60
N ASP A 185 -1.11 0.54 -16.05
CA ASP A 185 -2.11 -0.31 -15.38
C ASP A 185 -1.67 -1.77 -15.44
N LYS A 186 -2.10 -2.56 -14.47
CA LYS A 186 -1.83 -4.00 -14.44
C LYS A 186 -2.75 -4.75 -15.40
N ASN A 187 -3.98 -4.26 -15.57
CA ASN A 187 -5.03 -4.93 -16.32
C ASN A 187 -5.03 -4.52 -17.81
N LEU A 188 -4.86 -5.52 -18.69
CA LEU A 188 -4.82 -5.30 -20.13
C LEU A 188 -6.14 -4.77 -20.72
N GLU A 189 -7.29 -5.15 -20.17
CA GLU A 189 -8.59 -4.65 -20.66
C GLU A 189 -8.77 -3.17 -20.34
N MET A 190 -8.31 -2.73 -19.16
CA MET A 190 -8.27 -1.30 -18.82
C MET A 190 -7.40 -0.51 -19.81
N LEU A 191 -6.19 -1.01 -20.10
CA LEU A 191 -5.30 -0.38 -21.08
C LEU A 191 -5.88 -0.38 -22.50
N ARG A 192 -6.73 -1.35 -22.88
CA ARG A 192 -7.43 -1.33 -24.17
C ARG A 192 -8.46 -0.21 -24.22
N VAL A 193 -9.24 -0.03 -23.16
CA VAL A 193 -10.19 1.09 -23.05
C VAL A 193 -9.45 2.43 -23.05
N ALA A 194 -8.37 2.56 -22.27
CA ALA A 194 -7.53 3.76 -22.25
C ALA A 194 -6.98 4.10 -23.64
N ARG A 195 -6.50 3.10 -24.38
CA ARG A 195 -6.00 3.31 -25.75
C ARG A 195 -7.06 3.86 -26.68
N ALA A 196 -8.29 3.36 -26.59
CA ALA A 196 -9.40 3.84 -27.40
C ALA A 196 -9.82 5.27 -27.01
N LYS A 197 -9.82 5.59 -25.71
CA LYS A 197 -10.16 6.93 -25.19
C LYS A 197 -9.12 7.97 -25.60
N LEU A 198 -7.84 7.66 -25.43
CA LEU A 198 -6.72 8.59 -25.60
C LEU A 198 -6.25 8.76 -27.05
N GLN A 199 -6.86 8.07 -28.03
CA GLN A 199 -6.45 8.10 -29.44
C GLN A 199 -6.47 9.50 -30.09
N HIS A 200 -7.21 10.44 -29.50
CA HIS A 200 -7.31 11.81 -29.97
C HIS A 200 -6.13 12.70 -29.51
N LEU A 201 -5.28 12.20 -28.61
CA LEU A 201 -4.11 12.90 -28.10
C LEU A 201 -2.86 12.59 -28.94
N PRO A 202 -1.82 13.44 -28.91
CA PRO A 202 -0.58 13.18 -29.62
C PRO A 202 0.10 11.89 -29.14
N THR A 203 0.35 10.94 -30.05
CA THR A 203 1.00 9.66 -29.74
C THR A 203 2.41 9.79 -29.20
N ALA A 204 3.13 10.87 -29.52
CA ALA A 204 4.45 11.16 -28.95
C ALA A 204 4.41 11.58 -27.47
N GLN A 205 3.22 11.98 -26.97
CA GLN A 205 3.04 12.50 -25.61
C GLN A 205 2.56 11.43 -24.63
N ILE A 206 1.81 10.42 -25.09
CA ILE A 206 1.15 9.42 -24.23
C ILE A 206 1.71 8.02 -24.49
N GLU A 207 2.18 7.36 -23.45
CA GLU A 207 2.62 5.96 -23.46
C GLU A 207 1.75 5.12 -22.54
N LEU A 208 1.27 3.96 -23.02
CA LEU A 208 0.53 3.00 -22.21
C LEU A 208 1.40 1.80 -21.87
N VAL A 209 1.61 1.55 -20.59
CA VAL A 209 2.52 0.51 -20.08
C VAL A 209 1.74 -0.48 -19.21
N GLN A 210 1.92 -1.77 -19.46
CA GLN A 210 1.43 -2.78 -18.52
C GLN A 210 2.46 -2.98 -17.41
N GLY A 211 2.04 -2.90 -16.15
CA GLY A 211 2.93 -3.15 -15.01
C GLY A 211 2.22 -3.19 -13.66
N ASP A 212 2.92 -3.66 -12.64
CA ASP A 212 2.47 -3.64 -11.24
C ASP A 212 3.03 -2.40 -10.55
N PHE A 213 2.19 -1.69 -9.78
CA PHE A 213 2.63 -0.49 -9.07
C PHE A 213 3.62 -0.77 -7.94
N SER A 214 3.77 -2.03 -7.53
CA SER A 214 4.66 -2.48 -6.46
C SER A 214 6.06 -2.83 -6.98
N ASP A 215 6.24 -2.87 -8.30
CA ASP A 215 7.51 -3.14 -8.99
C ASP A 215 7.49 -2.40 -10.35
N LEU A 216 7.74 -1.09 -10.31
CA LEU A 216 7.60 -0.23 -11.47
C LEU A 216 8.75 -0.46 -12.46
N PRO A 217 8.46 -0.68 -13.76
CA PRO A 217 9.47 -0.97 -14.79
C PRO A 217 10.20 0.29 -15.28
N PHE A 218 10.51 1.22 -14.39
CA PHE A 218 11.15 2.50 -14.70
C PHE A 218 12.41 2.71 -13.88
N ALA A 219 13.35 3.47 -14.45
CA ALA A 219 14.55 3.87 -13.73
C ALA A 219 14.22 4.87 -12.61
N ASP A 220 15.12 4.97 -11.63
CA ASP A 220 15.05 5.98 -10.56
C ASP A 220 14.99 7.39 -11.16
N ALA A 221 14.26 8.29 -10.50
CA ALA A 221 14.22 9.71 -10.88
C ALA A 221 13.86 9.98 -12.36
N SER A 222 12.85 9.28 -12.87
CA SER A 222 12.35 9.38 -14.26
C SER A 222 11.14 10.30 -14.45
N PHE A 223 10.45 10.71 -13.37
CA PHE A 223 9.22 11.49 -13.45
C PHE A 223 9.24 12.72 -12.56
N ASP A 224 8.60 13.79 -12.99
CA ASP A 224 8.43 15.03 -12.21
C ASP A 224 7.17 14.97 -11.35
N THR A 225 6.13 14.29 -11.85
CA THR A 225 4.84 14.13 -11.17
C THR A 225 4.36 12.69 -11.23
N VAL A 226 3.90 12.14 -10.10
CA VAL A 226 3.24 10.83 -10.02
C VAL A 226 1.82 11.02 -9.52
N VAL A 227 0.84 10.38 -10.16
CA VAL A 227 -0.56 10.40 -9.76
C VAL A 227 -1.03 8.97 -9.48
N LEU A 228 -1.73 8.79 -8.37
CA LEU A 228 -2.50 7.58 -8.05
C LEU A 228 -3.94 8.03 -7.84
N HIS A 229 -4.86 7.66 -8.73
CA HIS A 229 -6.26 8.06 -8.62
C HIS A 229 -7.16 6.84 -8.42
N GLN A 230 -7.69 6.69 -7.20
CA GLN A 230 -8.61 5.63 -6.78
C GLN A 230 -8.10 4.22 -7.11
N VAL A 231 -6.80 4.01 -6.93
CA VAL A 231 -6.15 2.71 -7.14
C VAL A 231 -5.53 2.15 -5.84
N LEU A 232 -5.10 3.02 -4.92
CA LEU A 232 -4.27 2.60 -3.80
C LEU A 232 -5.05 1.74 -2.80
N HIS A 233 -6.36 1.94 -2.66
CA HIS A 233 -7.22 1.08 -1.83
C HIS A 233 -7.37 -0.36 -2.35
N PHE A 234 -6.95 -0.66 -3.59
CA PHE A 234 -6.84 -2.03 -4.08
C PHE A 234 -5.53 -2.71 -3.67
N ALA A 235 -4.53 -1.95 -3.20
CA ALA A 235 -3.28 -2.51 -2.71
C ALA A 235 -3.48 -3.14 -1.31
N PRO A 236 -3.23 -4.46 -1.14
CA PRO A 236 -3.27 -5.10 0.18
C PRO A 236 -2.26 -4.47 1.13
N ASP A 237 -1.09 -4.08 0.62
CA ASP A 237 -0.10 -3.25 1.30
C ASP A 237 0.26 -2.04 0.40
N PRO A 238 -0.04 -0.80 0.83
CA PRO A 238 0.27 0.39 0.05
C PRO A 238 1.75 0.79 0.12
N ALA A 239 2.53 0.27 1.09
CA ALA A 239 3.89 0.72 1.32
C ALA A 239 4.84 0.45 0.13
N PRO A 240 4.85 -0.75 -0.50
CA PRO A 240 5.68 -0.99 -1.69
C PRO A 240 5.34 -0.05 -2.86
N ALA A 241 4.05 0.18 -3.12
CA ALA A 241 3.61 1.07 -4.19
C ALA A 241 4.10 2.52 -3.99
N LEU A 242 4.03 3.02 -2.75
CA LEU A 242 4.50 4.36 -2.42
C LEU A 242 6.03 4.46 -2.43
N ALA A 243 6.75 3.40 -2.05
CA ALA A 243 8.20 3.33 -2.16
C ALA A 243 8.66 3.40 -3.62
N GLU A 244 8.01 2.64 -4.51
CA GLU A 244 8.28 2.68 -5.95
C GLU A 244 7.93 4.05 -6.57
N ALA A 245 6.77 4.61 -6.22
CA ALA A 245 6.40 5.97 -6.64
C ALA A 245 7.44 7.00 -6.21
N ALA A 246 7.96 6.92 -4.99
CA ALA A 246 9.02 7.80 -4.50
C ALA A 246 10.36 7.57 -5.21
N ARG A 247 10.70 6.31 -5.53
CA ARG A 247 11.94 5.95 -6.24
C ARG A 247 11.99 6.58 -7.63
N VAL A 248 10.90 6.48 -8.39
CA VAL A 248 10.82 6.97 -9.77
C VAL A 248 10.63 8.49 -9.86
N LEU A 249 10.22 9.16 -8.79
CA LEU A 249 10.14 10.63 -8.75
C LEU A 249 11.52 11.28 -8.77
N ARG A 250 11.72 12.37 -9.50
CA ARG A 250 12.94 13.19 -9.39
C ARG A 250 13.01 13.89 -8.02
N THR A 251 14.19 14.31 -7.61
CA THR A 251 14.34 15.16 -6.43
C THR A 251 13.51 16.43 -6.61
N GLY A 252 12.64 16.75 -5.65
CA GLY A 252 11.68 17.85 -5.76
C GLY A 252 10.43 17.53 -6.58
N GLY A 253 10.33 16.34 -7.18
CA GLY A 253 9.13 15.83 -7.84
C GLY A 253 7.99 15.60 -6.84
N ARG A 254 6.76 15.54 -7.36
CA ARG A 254 5.52 15.56 -6.57
C ARG A 254 4.69 14.30 -6.80
N ILE A 255 4.03 13.83 -5.74
CA ILE A 255 3.02 12.79 -5.81
C ILE A 255 1.65 13.38 -5.43
N ALA A 256 0.61 12.96 -6.13
CA ALA A 256 -0.77 13.17 -5.72
C ALA A 256 -1.49 11.82 -5.62
N ILE A 257 -2.11 11.57 -4.47
CA ILE A 257 -2.90 10.38 -4.19
C ILE A 257 -4.32 10.84 -3.97
N VAL A 258 -5.23 10.40 -4.83
CA VAL A 258 -6.67 10.61 -4.70
C VAL A 258 -7.31 9.31 -4.28
N ASP A 259 -7.90 9.23 -3.10
CA ASP A 259 -8.57 8.02 -2.63
C ASP A 259 -9.64 8.34 -1.58
N PHE A 260 -10.37 7.34 -1.12
CA PHE A 260 -11.41 7.51 -0.11
C PHE A 260 -10.82 7.77 1.28
N ALA A 261 -11.44 8.67 2.03
CA ALA A 261 -11.24 8.72 3.48
C ALA A 261 -11.73 7.42 4.12
N SER A 262 -11.20 7.05 5.29
CA SER A 262 -11.66 5.87 6.02
C SER A 262 -13.19 5.86 6.23
N HIS A 263 -13.81 4.71 5.96
CA HIS A 263 -15.25 4.51 6.03
C HIS A 263 -15.63 3.06 6.38
N ASP A 264 -16.93 2.80 6.60
CA ASP A 264 -17.44 1.49 7.04
C ASP A 264 -18.31 0.76 5.99
N HIS A 265 -18.29 1.22 4.72
CA HIS A 265 -19.00 0.62 3.58
C HIS A 265 -18.43 -0.74 3.13
N GLU A 266 -18.73 -1.81 3.86
CA GLU A 266 -18.27 -3.19 3.58
C GLU A 266 -18.73 -3.79 2.26
N GLU A 267 -19.81 -3.25 1.68
CA GLU A 267 -20.25 -3.61 0.34
C GLU A 267 -19.15 -3.36 -0.71
N LEU A 268 -18.27 -2.38 -0.51
CA LEU A 268 -17.17 -2.09 -1.43
C LEU A 268 -16.09 -3.17 -1.41
N ARG A 269 -15.80 -3.75 -0.25
CA ARG A 269 -14.88 -4.89 -0.13
C ARG A 269 -15.47 -6.14 -0.77
N THR A 270 -16.74 -6.41 -0.47
CA THR A 270 -17.39 -7.68 -0.86
C THR A 270 -17.86 -7.71 -2.31
N ARG A 271 -18.28 -6.57 -2.88
CA ARG A 271 -18.81 -6.49 -4.25
C ARG A 271 -17.85 -5.84 -5.24
N HIS A 272 -17.06 -4.87 -4.79
CA HIS A 272 -16.19 -4.07 -5.65
C HIS A 272 -14.70 -4.38 -5.48
N GLN A 273 -14.36 -5.44 -4.72
CA GLN A 273 -12.99 -5.93 -4.52
C GLN A 273 -12.04 -4.93 -3.86
N HIS A 274 -12.55 -3.95 -3.10
CA HIS A 274 -11.68 -3.05 -2.33
C HIS A 274 -10.85 -3.86 -1.32
N ALA A 275 -9.52 -3.72 -1.36
CA ALA A 275 -8.65 -4.32 -0.35
C ALA A 275 -8.68 -3.54 0.97
N ARG A 276 -8.99 -2.24 0.91
CA ARG A 276 -9.04 -1.30 2.04
C ARG A 276 -10.29 -0.42 1.96
N LEU A 277 -10.81 0.04 3.10
CA LEU A 277 -12.00 0.89 3.18
C LEU A 277 -11.59 2.36 3.40
N GLY A 278 -10.74 2.85 2.51
CA GLY A 278 -10.16 4.20 2.56
C GLY A 278 -8.97 4.34 3.53
N PHE A 279 -8.48 5.57 3.63
CA PHE A 279 -7.28 5.90 4.40
C PHE A 279 -7.51 7.05 5.39
N GLY A 280 -6.81 6.97 6.52
CA GLY A 280 -6.74 8.07 7.48
C GLY A 280 -5.62 9.05 7.15
N ASP A 281 -5.81 10.34 7.43
CA ASP A 281 -4.80 11.38 7.13
C ASP A 281 -3.45 11.12 7.80
N ARG A 282 -3.47 10.71 9.07
CA ARG A 282 -2.26 10.37 9.81
C ARG A 282 -1.53 9.17 9.20
N GLN A 283 -2.29 8.13 8.86
CA GLN A 283 -1.76 6.92 8.22
C GLN A 283 -1.09 7.26 6.89
N MET A 284 -1.75 8.04 6.04
CA MET A 284 -1.18 8.44 4.75
C MET A 284 0.08 9.29 4.91
N ALA A 285 0.10 10.22 5.87
CA ALA A 285 1.29 11.02 6.16
C ALA A 285 2.46 10.18 6.72
N GLU A 286 2.18 9.11 7.46
CA GLU A 286 3.20 8.15 7.92
C GLU A 286 3.74 7.31 6.76
N LEU A 287 2.87 6.80 5.89
CA LEU A 287 3.27 6.06 4.67
C LEU A 287 4.13 6.90 3.72
N LEU A 288 3.72 8.13 3.44
CA LEU A 288 4.48 9.07 2.60
C LEU A 288 5.89 9.33 3.20
N ARG A 289 5.96 9.58 4.52
CA ARG A 289 7.24 9.80 5.20
C ARG A 289 8.14 8.57 5.18
N ALA A 290 7.58 7.38 5.38
CA ALA A 290 8.32 6.12 5.30
C ALA A 290 8.90 5.89 3.89
N ALA A 291 8.20 6.35 2.85
CA ALA A 291 8.69 6.33 1.47
C ALA A 291 9.69 7.46 1.13
N GLY A 292 10.06 8.32 2.09
CA GLY A 292 10.99 9.44 1.86
C GLY A 292 10.35 10.70 1.26
N LEU A 293 9.02 10.83 1.36
CA LEU A 293 8.26 11.97 0.87
C LEU A 293 7.84 12.87 2.03
N SER A 294 7.95 14.19 1.85
CA SER A 294 7.26 15.15 2.72
C SER A 294 5.77 15.14 2.40
N ALA A 295 4.91 15.27 3.41
CA ALA A 295 3.46 15.28 3.25
C ALA A 295 2.90 16.70 3.48
N SER A 296 2.01 17.15 2.60
CA SER A 296 1.27 18.41 2.74
C SER A 296 -0.09 18.18 3.41
N PRO A 297 -0.75 19.23 3.93
CA PRO A 297 -2.13 19.12 4.43
C PRO A 297 -3.07 18.56 3.35
N PRO A 298 -3.90 17.55 3.68
CA PRO A 298 -4.77 16.91 2.70
C PRO A 298 -5.99 17.77 2.38
N ILE A 299 -6.49 17.65 1.15
CA ILE A 299 -7.74 18.26 0.72
C ILE A 299 -8.86 17.24 0.87
N ALA A 300 -9.99 17.63 1.47
CA ALA A 300 -11.18 16.79 1.58
C ALA A 300 -12.30 17.30 0.67
N LEU A 301 -12.96 16.36 0.00
CA LEU A 301 -14.10 16.58 -0.88
C LEU A 301 -15.28 15.77 -0.34
N ALA A 302 -16.19 16.42 0.37
CA ALA A 302 -17.34 15.80 1.02
C ALA A 302 -18.62 15.80 0.15
N GLY A 303 -18.48 15.95 -1.17
CA GLY A 303 -19.61 16.16 -2.09
C GLY A 303 -20.35 14.89 -2.50
N GLY A 304 -19.93 13.70 -2.06
CA GLY A 304 -20.51 12.40 -2.44
C GLY A 304 -20.88 11.51 -1.25
N ALA A 305 -21.30 10.27 -1.53
CA ALA A 305 -21.58 9.26 -0.51
C ALA A 305 -20.32 8.87 0.28
N LEU A 306 -19.16 8.95 -0.36
CA LEU A 306 -17.86 8.79 0.25
C LEU A 306 -17.11 10.11 0.23
N VAL A 307 -16.37 10.40 1.29
CA VAL A 307 -15.43 11.52 1.31
C VAL A 307 -14.21 11.12 0.49
N VAL A 308 -13.93 11.85 -0.59
CA VAL A 308 -12.68 11.71 -1.35
C VAL A 308 -11.64 12.65 -0.78
N LYS A 309 -10.39 12.22 -0.76
CA LYS A 309 -9.25 12.94 -0.23
C LYS A 309 -8.16 13.03 -1.29
N ILE A 310 -7.49 14.17 -1.32
CA ILE A 310 -6.25 14.36 -2.10
C ILE A 310 -5.13 14.55 -1.10
N TRP A 311 -4.21 13.59 -1.05
CA TRP A 311 -2.96 13.69 -0.32
C TRP A 311 -1.84 14.04 -1.29
N LEU A 312 -1.01 15.00 -0.91
CA LEU A 312 0.10 15.47 -1.70
C LEU A 312 1.40 15.17 -0.97
N GLY A 313 2.43 14.79 -1.74
CA GLY A 313 3.76 14.67 -1.21
C GLY A 313 4.84 15.16 -2.17
N LYS A 314 6.02 15.42 -1.64
CA LYS A 314 7.18 15.88 -2.43
C LYS A 314 8.43 15.10 -2.05
N ARG A 315 9.18 14.64 -3.06
CA ARG A 315 10.46 13.94 -2.86
C ARG A 315 11.48 14.90 -2.26
N CYS A 316 11.86 14.62 -1.03
CA CYS A 316 12.91 15.35 -0.34
C CYS A 316 14.26 15.09 -1.02
N ALA A 317 15.15 16.08 -1.06
CA ALA A 317 16.54 15.80 -1.35
C ALA A 317 17.07 14.86 -0.26
N ALA A 318 17.80 13.81 -0.64
CA ALA A 318 18.51 12.99 0.34
C ALA A 318 19.39 13.91 1.19
N ALA A 319 19.26 13.84 2.52
CA ALA A 319 20.18 14.55 3.39
C ALA A 319 21.60 14.08 3.07
N PRO A 320 22.60 15.00 2.99
CA PRO A 320 23.98 14.57 2.87
C PRO A 320 24.31 13.66 4.05
N SER A 321 24.72 12.42 3.75
CA SER A 321 25.18 11.48 4.75
C SER A 321 26.26 12.17 5.62
N PRO A 322 26.18 12.12 6.96
CA PRO A 322 27.28 12.58 7.78
C PRO A 322 28.48 11.69 7.45
N LYS A 323 29.47 12.26 6.74
CA LYS A 323 30.75 11.59 6.50
C LYS A 323 31.27 11.10 7.84
N SER A 324 31.39 9.79 7.99
CA SER A 324 32.19 9.19 9.05
C SER A 324 33.55 9.89 9.06
N PRO A 325 34.04 10.40 10.20
CA PRO A 325 35.36 10.99 10.24
C PRO A 325 36.39 9.92 9.88
N ASP A 326 37.18 10.20 8.85
CA ASP A 326 38.31 9.38 8.42
C ASP A 326 39.22 9.11 9.63
N LEU A 327 39.21 7.86 10.10
CA LEU A 327 40.17 7.31 11.05
C LEU A 327 41.44 6.95 10.28
N GLU A 328 42.13 7.95 9.74
CA GLU A 328 43.48 7.78 9.18
C GLU A 328 44.29 9.07 9.31
N ALA A 329 44.72 9.40 10.53
CA ALA A 329 45.90 10.26 10.78
C ALA A 329 46.32 10.28 12.26
N ALA A 330 46.99 9.23 12.73
CA ALA A 330 48.01 9.26 13.79
C ALA A 330 48.67 7.88 13.81
N ARG A 331 49.78 7.69 13.08
CA ARG A 331 51.15 7.70 13.63
C ARG A 331 51.35 6.73 14.79
#